data_AF-K6T5M1-F1
#
_entry.id   AF-K6T5M1-F1
#
_cell.length_a   1.000
_cell.length_b   1.000
_cell.length_c   1.000
_cell.angle_alpha   90.00
_cell.angle_beta   90.00
_cell.angle_gamma   90.00
#
_symmetry.space_group_name_H-M   'P 1'
#
loop_
_entity.id
_entity.type
_entity.pdbx_description
1 polymer ?
#
loop_
_entity_poly.entity_id
_entity_poly.type
_entity_poly.pdbx_seq_one_letter_code
_entity_poly.pdbx_strand_id
1 'polypeptide(L)' 'MKRSVKFCPNCGSMNIKWLNPQMWSIWKCWDCGYQGAVIIEDGELAEEIREKFLEKLKNEESDFNKEETESNSEE' A
#
# COMPACT_ATOMS: atom_id res chain seq x y z
N MET A 1 -25.49 -14.48 -1.74
CA MET A 1 -24.02 -14.62 -1.66
C MET A 1 -23.44 -13.33 -1.12
N LYS A 2 -22.77 -13.35 0.04
CA LYS A 2 -22.04 -12.20 0.57
C LYS A 2 -20.68 -12.16 -0.14
N ARG A 3 -20.36 -11.09 -0.87
CA ARG A 3 -19.00 -10.93 -1.45
C ARG A 3 -18.06 -10.58 -0.31
N SER A 4 -17.00 -11.36 -0.11
CA SER A 4 -15.89 -10.98 0.78
C SER A 4 -15.17 -9.78 0.18
N VAL A 5 -14.94 -8.76 1.01
CA VAL A 5 -14.10 -7.62 0.64
C VAL A 5 -12.65 -8.06 0.71
N LYS A 6 -11.83 -7.61 -0.23
CA LYS A 6 -10.41 -7.98 -0.33
C LYS A 6 -9.55 -6.76 -0.11
N PHE A 7 -8.51 -6.93 0.69
CA PHE A 7 -7.57 -5.89 1.08
C PHE A 7 -6.13 -6.29 0.73
N CYS A 8 -5.32 -5.28 0.44
CA CYS A 8 -3.90 -5.44 0.17
C CYS A 8 -3.16 -5.75 1.48
N PRO A 9 -2.32 -6.81 1.51
CA PRO A 9 -1.56 -7.16 2.70
C PRO A 9 -0.43 -6.17 3.04
N ASN A 10 -0.07 -5.27 2.13
CA ASN A 10 1.04 -4.34 2.32
C ASN A 10 0.60 -2.94 2.80
N CYS A 11 -0.55 -2.46 2.32
CA CYS A 11 -1.02 -1.09 2.60
C CYS A 11 -2.48 -1.01 3.06
N GLY A 12 -3.16 -2.14 3.28
CA GLY A 12 -4.56 -2.19 3.71
C GLY A 12 -5.58 -1.71 2.66
N SER A 13 -5.14 -1.31 1.46
CA SER A 13 -6.03 -0.77 0.43
C SER A 13 -6.99 -1.82 -0.13
N MET A 14 -8.21 -1.40 -0.42
CA MET A 14 -9.20 -2.18 -1.20
C MET A 14 -8.93 -2.14 -2.71
N ASN A 15 -7.97 -1.33 -3.18
CA ASN A 15 -7.62 -1.17 -4.59
C ASN A 15 -6.73 -2.33 -5.09
N ILE A 16 -7.15 -3.56 -4.80
CA ILE A 16 -6.47 -4.81 -5.16
C ILE A 16 -7.31 -5.59 -6.17
N LYS A 17 -6.70 -5.96 -7.30
CA LYS A 17 -7.40 -6.60 -8.43
C LYS A 17 -6.60 -7.81 -8.92
N TRP A 18 -7.32 -8.83 -9.39
CA TRP A 18 -6.69 -9.97 -10.05
C TRP A 18 -6.20 -9.53 -11.44
N LEU A 19 -4.91 -9.73 -11.73
CA LEU A 19 -4.26 -9.09 -12.88
C LEU A 19 -4.61 -9.76 -14.22
N ASN A 20 -4.60 -11.09 -14.28
CA ASN A 20 -4.82 -11.85 -15.52
C ASN A 20 -5.21 -13.31 -15.20
N PRO A 21 -6.24 -13.88 -15.87
CA PRO A 21 -6.57 -15.29 -15.81
C PRO A 21 -5.43 -16.27 -16.10
N GLN A 22 -4.38 -15.87 -16.83
CA GLN A 22 -3.21 -16.73 -17.08
C GLN A 22 -2.21 -16.76 -15.90
N MET A 23 -2.20 -15.70 -15.09
CA MET A 23 -1.27 -15.53 -13.96
C MET A 23 -1.92 -16.00 -12.66
N TRP A 24 -2.47 -17.22 -12.68
CA TRP A 24 -3.37 -17.77 -11.66
C TRP A 24 -3.07 -17.27 -10.25
N SER A 25 -4.11 -16.76 -9.60
CA SER A 25 -4.08 -16.33 -8.20
C SER A 25 -3.18 -15.14 -7.86
N ILE A 26 -2.62 -14.39 -8.83
CA ILE A 26 -1.83 -13.17 -8.53
C ILE A 26 -2.70 -11.91 -8.47
N TRP A 27 -2.74 -11.31 -7.29
CA TRP A 27 -3.35 -10.01 -7.03
C TRP A 27 -2.36 -8.87 -7.21
N LYS A 28 -2.82 -7.75 -7.75
CA LYS A 28 -2.07 -6.49 -7.83
C LYS A 28 -2.80 -5.38 -7.09
N CYS A 29 -2.11 -4.72 -6.18
CA CYS A 29 -2.55 -3.48 -5.56
C CYS A 29 -2.09 -2.28 -6.40
N TRP A 30 -3.02 -1.37 -6.67
CA TRP A 30 -2.76 -0.18 -7.48
C TRP A 30 -2.30 1.03 -6.65
N ASP A 31 -2.42 0.97 -5.32
CA ASP A 31 -1.98 2.06 -4.44
C ASP A 31 -0.50 1.93 -4.06
N CYS A 32 -0.05 0.74 -3.69
CA CYS A 32 1.33 0.51 -3.22
C CYS A 32 2.16 -0.40 -4.16
N GLY A 33 1.59 -0.86 -5.28
CA GLY A 33 2.29 -1.72 -6.24
C GLY A 33 2.49 -3.19 -5.83
N TYR A 34 1.94 -3.64 -4.70
CA TYR A 34 2.04 -5.04 -4.27
C TYR A 34 1.55 -6.00 -5.37
N GLN A 35 2.32 -7.05 -5.64
CA GLN A 35 1.94 -8.12 -6.57
C GLN A 35 2.22 -9.49 -5.92
N GLY A 36 1.19 -10.29 -5.68
CA GLY A 36 1.36 -11.60 -5.04
C GLY A 36 0.06 -12.36 -4.81
N ALA A 37 0.18 -13.56 -4.28
CA ALA A 37 -0.96 -14.46 -4.07
C ALA A 37 -1.77 -14.19 -2.80
N VAL A 38 -1.23 -13.39 -1.88
CA VAL A 38 -1.81 -13.17 -0.56
C VAL A 38 -2.77 -11.97 -0.59
N ILE A 39 -3.93 -12.14 0.02
CA ILE A 39 -4.94 -11.11 0.24
C ILE A 39 -5.46 -11.22 1.66
N ILE A 40 -5.99 -10.11 2.18
CA ILE A 40 -6.66 -10.08 3.48
C ILE A 40 -8.16 -9.92 3.25
N GLU A 41 -8.96 -10.68 3.99
CA GLU A 41 -10.44 -10.56 3.99
C GLU A 41 -10.98 -10.06 5.34
N ASP A 42 -10.09 -9.91 6.32
CA ASP A 42 -10.39 -9.33 7.64
C ASP A 42 -10.26 -7.80 7.57
N GLY A 43 -11.36 -7.11 7.86
CA GLY A 43 -11.41 -5.65 7.81
C GLY A 43 -10.65 -4.97 8.94
N GLU A 44 -10.65 -5.55 10.14
CA GLU A 44 -9.96 -4.98 11.31
C GLU A 44 -8.44 -5.06 11.10
N LEU A 45 -7.96 -6.21 10.62
CA LEU A 45 -6.55 -6.39 10.27
C LEU A 45 -6.12 -5.45 9.12
N ALA A 46 -7.00 -5.24 8.13
CA ALA A 46 -6.71 -4.35 7.02
C ALA A 46 -6.59 -2.88 7.45
N GLU A 47 -7.40 -2.45 8.43
CA GLU A 47 -7.35 -1.10 9.01
C GLU A 47 -6.03 -0.88 9.75
N GLU A 48 -5.60 -1.82 10.61
CA GLU A 48 -4.32 -1.73 11.33
C GLU A 48 -3.12 -1.65 10.35
N ILE A 49 -3.15 -2.43 9.26
CA ILE A 49 -2.12 -2.38 8.22
C ILE A 49 -2.12 -1.01 7.52
N ARG A 50 -3.31 -0.46 7.24
CA ARG A 50 -3.44 0.86 6.59
C ARG A 50 -2.84 1.96 7.45
N GLU A 51 -3.15 1.98 8.74
CA GLU A 51 -2.62 2.96 9.68
C GLU A 51 -1.09 2.92 9.73
N LYS A 52 -0.52 1.73 9.95
CA LYS A 52 0.94 1.52 9.95
C LYS A 52 1.61 1.93 8.65
N PHE A 53 0.95 1.72 7.51
CA PHE A 53 1.48 2.12 6.21
C PHE A 53 1.51 3.66 6.07
N LEU A 54 0.44 4.34 6.48
CA LEU A 54 0.36 5.81 6.43
C LEU A 54 1.33 6.48 7.41
N GLU A 55 1.54 5.90 8.59
CA GLU A 55 2.54 6.37 9.56
C GLU A 55 3.95 6.32 8.99
N LYS A 56 4.31 5.22 8.31
CA LYS A 56 5.62 5.08 7.65
C LYS A 56 5.83 6.14 6.57
N LEU A 57 4.82 6.38 5.72
CA LEU A 57 4.90 7.40 4.67
C LEU A 57 5.13 8.81 5.24
N LYS A 58 4.45 9.18 6.33
CA LYS A 58 4.64 10.48 6.98
C LYS A 58 6.05 10.64 7.55
N ASN A 59 6.60 9.57 8.13
CA ASN A 59 7.95 9.59 8.67
C ASN A 59 8.98 9.74 7.53
N GLU A 60 8.81 9.00 6.44
CA GLU A 60 9.68 9.09 5.25
C GLU A 60 9.61 10.48 4.58
N GLU A 61 8.41 11.06 4.42
CA GLU A 61 8.24 12.43 3.91
C GLU A 61 8.94 13.48 4.79
N SER A 62 8.97 13.27 6.12
CA SER A 62 9.65 14.19 7.04
C SER A 62 11.18 14.15 6.93
N ASP A 63 11.73 13.10 6.33
CA ASP A 63 13.16 12.94 6.09
C ASP A 63 13.57 13.52 4.72
N PHE A 64 12.74 13.38 3.67
CA PHE A 64 12.99 14.02 2.37
C PHE A 64 12.88 15.55 2.41
N ASN A 65 11.96 16.11 3.20
CA ASN A 65 11.81 17.57 3.32
C ASN A 65 12.99 18.27 4.03
N LYS A 66 13.93 17.53 4.65
CA LYS A 66 15.14 18.12 5.25
C LYS A 66 16.26 18.31 4.21
N GLU A 67 16.37 17.38 3.26
CA GLU A 67 17.42 17.41 2.22
C GLU A 67 17.19 18.52 1.17
N GLU A 68 15.93 18.89 0.88
CA GLU A 68 15.63 19.99 -0.06
C GLU A 68 15.96 21.38 0.49
N THR A 69 16.08 21.56 1.81
CA THR A 69 16.43 22.85 2.43
C THR A 69 17.92 23.18 2.41
N GLU A 70 18.82 22.22 2.20
CA GLU A 70 20.28 22.45 2.20
C GLU A 70 20.89 22.65 0.81
N SER A 71 20.10 22.56 -0.27
CA SER A 71 20.59 22.68 -1.66
C SER A 71 20.24 23.99 -2.38
N ASN A 72 19.66 24.97 -1.68
CA ASN A 72 19.23 26.26 -2.26
C ASN A 72 19.92 27.51 -1.66
N SER A 73 21.09 27.38 -1.03
CA SER A 73 21.81 28.51 -0.41
C SER A 73 23.18 28.86 -1.04
N GLU A 74 23.46 28.41 -2.25
CA GLU A 74 24.67 28.83 -2.99
C GLU A 74 24.32 29.32 -4.40
N GLU A 75 23.84 30.57 -4.50
CA GLU A 75 24.13 31.50 -5.62
C GLU A 75 24.28 32.93 -5.07
#